data_AF-A0A1P8VJA6-F1
#
_entry.id   AF-A0A1P8VJA6-F1
#
_cell.length_a   1.000
_cell.length_b   1.000
_cell.length_c   1.000
_cell.angle_alpha   90.00
_cell.angle_beta   90.00
_cell.angle_gamma   90.00
#
_symmetry.space_group_name_H-M   'P 1'
#
loop_
_entity.id
_entity.type
_entity.pdbx_description
1 polymer ?
#
loop_
_entity_poly.entity_id
_entity_poly.type
_entity_poly.pdbx_seq_one_letter_code
_entity_poly.pdbx_strand_id
1 'polypeptide(L)'
;IVEWWGGEEARPTLADVQEQYLPSVLAQESVTPYIAMLNGEPIGYAQSYVALGSGDGWWEEETDPGVRGTDQSLANASQLGKGLGTKLV
;
A
#
# COMPACT_ATOMS: atom_id res chain seq x y z
N ILE A 1 8.34 -8.45 -1.87
CA ILE A 1 6.86 -8.22 -1.86
C ILE A 1 6.13 -9.43 -2.42
N VAL A 2 6.38 -9.81 -3.68
CA VAL A 2 5.74 -10.98 -4.32
C VAL A 2 5.86 -12.27 -3.47
N GLU A 3 7.04 -12.54 -2.91
CA GLU A 3 7.26 -13.70 -2.02
C GLU A 3 6.29 -13.77 -0.82
N TRP A 4 5.81 -12.62 -0.34
CA TRP A 4 4.93 -12.50 0.82
C TRP A 4 3.45 -12.41 0.41
N TRP A 5 3.16 -12.19 -0.88
CA TRP A 5 1.83 -11.86 -1.42
C TRP A 5 1.42 -12.89 -2.48
N GLY A 6 1.49 -14.18 -2.12
CA GLY A 6 1.05 -15.29 -2.97
C GLY A 6 2.12 -15.86 -3.93
N GLY A 7 3.35 -15.34 -3.89
CA GLY A 7 4.45 -15.84 -4.71
C GLY A 7 4.32 -15.47 -6.19
N GLU A 8 5.18 -16.05 -7.03
CA GLU A 8 5.26 -15.70 -8.45
C GLU A 8 3.96 -15.98 -9.22
N GLU A 9 3.18 -16.98 -8.82
CA GLU A 9 1.89 -17.30 -9.45
C GLU A 9 0.84 -16.21 -9.24
N ALA A 10 0.94 -15.46 -8.14
CA ALA A 10 0.05 -14.34 -7.81
C ALA A 10 0.63 -12.98 -8.22
N ARG A 11 1.77 -12.94 -8.91
CA ARG A 11 2.39 -11.68 -9.34
C ARG A 11 1.44 -10.96 -10.31
N PRO A 12 1.06 -9.70 -10.03
CA PRO A 12 0.21 -8.94 -10.95
C PRO A 12 0.98 -8.60 -12.22
N THR A 13 0.28 -8.62 -13.34
CA THR A 13 0.77 -8.06 -14.60
C THR A 13 0.77 -6.52 -14.53
N LEU A 14 1.43 -5.86 -15.49
CA LEU A 14 1.37 -4.40 -15.59
C LEU A 14 -0.07 -3.90 -15.76
N ALA A 15 -0.89 -4.63 -16.53
CA ALA A 15 -2.29 -4.26 -16.75
C ALA A 15 -3.10 -4.34 -15.44
N ASP A 16 -2.89 -5.40 -14.65
CA ASP A 16 -3.56 -5.54 -13.34
C ASP A 16 -3.20 -4.37 -12.41
N VAL A 17 -1.92 -4.00 -12.36
CA VAL A 17 -1.48 -2.85 -11.54
C VAL A 17 -2.10 -1.54 -12.04
N GLN A 18 -2.16 -1.33 -13.36
CA GLN A 18 -2.79 -0.13 -13.93
C GLN A 18 -4.30 -0.09 -13.66
N GLU A 19 -4.98 -1.22 -13.70
CA GLU A 19 -6.41 -1.27 -13.43
C GLU A 19 -6.73 -1.04 -11.95
N GLN A 20 -5.94 -1.61 -11.05
CA GLN A 20 -6.24 -1.61 -9.61
C GLN A 20 -5.64 -0.41 -8.85
N TYR A 21 -4.44 0.07 -9.23
CA TYR A 21 -3.70 1.08 -8.45
C TYR A 21 -3.78 2.50 -9.02
N LEU A 22 -4.64 2.75 -10.02
CA LEU A 22 -4.93 4.12 -10.43
C LEU A 22 -5.51 4.90 -9.24
N PRO A 23 -5.03 6.12 -8.95
CA PRO A 23 -5.53 6.89 -7.82
C PRO A 23 -7.06 7.09 -7.83
N SER A 24 -7.66 7.21 -9.02
CA SER A 24 -9.11 7.32 -9.18
C SER A 24 -9.87 6.03 -8.87
N VAL A 25 -9.23 4.87 -9.02
CA VAL A 25 -9.81 3.56 -8.67
C VAL A 25 -9.68 3.37 -7.16
N LEU A 26 -8.48 3.55 -6.61
CA LEU A 26 -8.22 3.47 -5.16
C LEU A 26 -9.09 4.42 -4.33
N ALA A 27 -9.38 5.62 -4.85
CA ALA A 27 -10.26 6.57 -4.18
C ALA A 27 -11.70 6.05 -3.97
N GLN A 28 -12.17 5.11 -4.82
CA GLN A 28 -13.48 4.48 -4.65
C GLN A 28 -13.53 3.58 -3.41
N GLU A 29 -12.38 3.06 -3.00
CA GLU A 29 -12.21 2.24 -1.79
C GLU A 29 -11.70 3.05 -0.60
N SER A 30 -11.76 4.39 -0.68
CA SER A 30 -11.22 5.30 0.35
C SER A 30 -9.71 5.11 0.60
N VAL A 31 -8.97 4.62 -0.40
CA VAL A 31 -7.51 4.44 -0.37
C VAL A 31 -6.84 5.63 -1.05
N THR A 32 -5.77 6.16 -0.43
CA THR A 32 -4.90 7.18 -1.01
C THR A 32 -3.48 6.63 -1.15
N PRO A 33 -2.95 6.49 -2.38
CA PRO A 33 -1.59 5.99 -2.61
C PRO A 33 -0.53 7.11 -2.50
N TYR A 34 0.68 6.72 -2.11
CA TYR A 34 1.85 7.59 -1.98
C TYR A 34 3.11 6.91 -2.52
N ILE A 35 4.06 7.72 -2.96
CA ILE A 35 5.42 7.29 -3.27
C ILE A 35 6.37 7.89 -2.24
N ALA A 36 7.10 7.03 -1.54
CA ALA A 36 8.11 7.44 -0.58
C ALA A 36 9.37 7.88 -1.31
N MET A 37 9.85 9.10 -1.02
CA MET A 37 11.02 9.70 -1.67
C MET A 37 12.17 9.86 -0.67
N LEU A 38 13.39 9.53 -1.10
CA LEU A 38 14.62 9.79 -0.34
C LEU A 38 15.68 10.38 -1.26
N ASN A 39 16.15 11.59 -0.95
CA ASN A 39 17.13 12.31 -1.76
C ASN A 39 16.72 12.48 -3.25
N GLY A 40 15.42 12.66 -3.50
CA GLY A 40 14.87 12.80 -4.86
C GLY A 40 14.58 11.47 -5.58
N GLU A 41 14.91 10.33 -4.98
CA GLU A 41 14.67 9.01 -5.57
C GLU A 41 13.46 8.31 -4.93
N PRO A 42 12.60 7.64 -5.72
CA PRO A 42 11.52 6.82 -5.19
C PRO A 42 12.07 5.55 -4.54
N ILE A 43 11.79 5.35 -3.27
CA ILE A 43 12.28 4.21 -2.48
C ILE A 43 11.20 3.21 -2.08
N GLY A 44 9.91 3.55 -2.28
CA GLY A 44 8.82 2.69 -1.85
C GLY A 44 7.44 3.22 -2.21
N TYR A 45 6.46 2.35 -1.98
CA TYR A 45 5.03 2.65 -2.07
C TYR A 45 4.44 2.68 -0.66
N ALA A 46 3.48 3.56 -0.43
CA ALA A 46 2.64 3.52 0.76
C ALA A 46 1.19 3.83 0.39
N GLN A 47 0.26 3.47 1.26
CA GLN A 47 -1.14 3.85 1.14
C GLN A 47 -1.73 4.09 2.52
N SER A 48 -2.71 4.99 2.57
CA SER A 48 -3.57 5.16 3.74
C SER A 48 -5.02 4.92 3.32
N TYR A 49 -5.80 4.31 4.19
CA TYR A 49 -7.22 4.09 3.94
C TYR A 49 -8.08 4.39 5.16
N VAL A 50 -9.35 4.72 4.94
CA VAL A 50 -10.34 4.81 6.02
C VAL A 50 -10.73 3.39 6.41
N ALA A 51 -10.49 2.99 7.65
CA ALA A 51 -10.80 1.64 8.10
C ALA A 51 -12.32 1.37 8.04
N LEU A 52 -13.11 2.30 8.57
CA LEU A 52 -14.55 2.26 8.47
C LEU A 52 -15.01 2.28 7.00
N GLY A 53 -15.71 1.24 6.58
CA GLY A 53 -16.21 1.11 5.21
C GLY A 53 -15.21 0.53 4.21
N SER A 54 -14.10 -0.03 4.69
CA SER A 54 -13.28 -0.93 3.86
C SER A 54 -14.12 -2.15 3.45
N GLY A 55 -14.02 -2.58 2.19
CA GLY A 55 -14.87 -3.63 1.61
C GLY A 55 -14.51 -5.06 2.07
N ASP A 56 -15.22 -6.06 1.56
CA ASP A 56 -14.84 -7.48 1.58
C ASP A 56 -14.36 -8.04 2.94
N GLY A 57 -15.05 -7.69 4.03
CA GLY A 57 -14.79 -8.22 5.38
C GLY A 57 -13.69 -7.49 6.15
N TRP A 58 -13.17 -6.39 5.63
CA TRP A 58 -12.18 -5.57 6.32
C TRP A 58 -12.83 -4.63 7.34
N TRP A 59 -12.39 -4.75 8.60
CA TRP A 59 -12.75 -3.82 9.68
C TRP A 59 -14.27 -3.66 9.92
N GLU A 60 -15.06 -4.73 9.76
CA GLU A 60 -16.54 -4.69 9.88
C GLU A 60 -17.05 -4.15 11.22
N GLU A 61 -16.27 -4.32 12.28
CA GLU A 61 -16.60 -3.88 13.63
C GLU A 61 -16.05 -2.49 13.98
N GLU A 62 -15.32 -1.83 13.06
CA GLU A 62 -14.88 -0.45 13.27
C GLU A 62 -16.09 0.49 13.27
N THR A 63 -16.09 1.47 14.16
CA THR A 63 -17.19 2.44 14.30
C THR A 63 -16.71 3.88 14.25
N ASP A 64 -15.41 4.13 14.42
CA ASP A 64 -14.83 5.47 14.38
C ASP A 64 -14.42 5.84 12.94
N PRO A 65 -15.09 6.83 12.31
CA PRO A 65 -14.72 7.32 10.97
C PRO A 65 -13.35 8.03 10.94
N GLY A 66 -12.73 8.28 12.10
CA GLY A 66 -11.40 8.86 12.25
C GLY A 66 -10.25 7.86 12.08
N VAL A 67 -10.50 6.55 12.16
CA VAL A 67 -9.45 5.53 12.07
C VAL A 67 -8.90 5.44 10.66
N ARG A 68 -7.57 5.38 10.55
CA ARG A 68 -6.84 5.20 9.29
C ARG A 68 -5.91 4.02 9.41
N GLY A 69 -5.95 3.12 8.43
CA GLY A 69 -4.95 2.07 8.26
C GLY A 69 -3.88 2.52 7.28
N THR A 70 -2.73 1.84 7.31
CA THR A 70 -1.61 2.07 6.38
C THR A 70 -0.96 0.76 5.99
N ASP A 71 -0.54 0.67 4.73
CA ASP A 71 0.34 -0.38 4.22
C ASP A 71 1.49 0.27 3.44
N GLN A 72 2.65 -0.37 3.44
CA GLN A 72 3.83 0.15 2.76
C GLN A 72 4.78 -0.94 2.32
N SER A 73 5.64 -0.59 1.37
CA SER A 73 6.74 -1.44 0.94
C SER A 73 7.95 -0.61 0.49
N LEU A 74 9.15 -1.15 0.72
CA LEU A 74 10.38 -0.61 0.14
C LEU A 74 10.68 -1.35 -1.17
N ALA A 75 11.03 -0.58 -2.20
CA ALA A 75 11.25 -1.09 -3.55
C ALA A 75 12.51 -1.95 -3.67
N ASN A 76 13.59 -1.58 -2.98
CA ASN A 76 14.89 -2.22 -3.13
C ASN A 76 15.22 -3.14 -1.95
N ALA A 77 15.47 -4.42 -2.23
CA ALA A 77 15.88 -5.39 -1.21
C ALA A 77 17.14 -4.96 -0.44
N SER A 78 18.08 -4.29 -1.11
CA SER A 78 19.32 -3.77 -0.51
C SER A 78 19.09 -2.66 0.52
N GLN A 79 17.89 -2.09 0.59
CA GLN A 79 17.49 -1.04 1.53
C GLN A 79 16.76 -1.59 2.78
N LEU A 80 16.40 -2.89 2.78
CA LEU A 80 15.76 -3.55 3.92
C LEU A 80 16.72 -3.67 5.12
N GLY A 81 16.17 -3.68 6.34
CA GLY A 81 16.95 -3.83 7.58
C GLY A 81 17.82 -2.63 7.96
N LYS A 82 17.69 -1.49 7.26
CA LYS A 82 18.50 -0.27 7.46
C LYS A 82 17.74 0.89 8.10
N GLY A 83 16.57 0.62 8.69
CA GLY A 83 15.73 1.63 9.35
C GLY A 83 14.94 2.54 8.41
N LEU A 84 15.02 2.38 7.09
CA LEU A 84 14.24 3.19 6.15
C LEU A 84 12.73 2.93 6.25
N GLY A 85 12.32 1.68 6.51
CA GLY A 85 10.90 1.37 6.74
C GLY A 85 10.35 2.10 7.97
N THR A 86 11.12 2.16 9.06
CA THR A 86 10.75 2.91 10.28
C THR A 86 10.66 4.42 10.07
N LYS A 87 11.37 4.96 9.08
CA LYS A 87 11.28 6.39 8.74
C LYS A 87 10.10 6.70 7.81
N LEU A 88 9.66 5.71 7.04
CA LEU A 88 8.56 5.83 6.11
C LEU A 88 7.22 5.86 6.86
N VAL A 89 7.08 5.03 7.90
CA VAL A 89 5.95 5.00 8.84
C VAL A 89 6.03 6.18 9.81
#